data_AF-A0A936QM08-F1
#
_entry.id   AF-A0A936QM08-F1
#
_cell.length_a   1.000
_cell.length_b   1.000
_cell.length_c   1.000
_cell.angle_alpha   90.00
_cell.angle_beta   90.00
_cell.angle_gamma   90.00
#
_symmetry.space_group_name_H-M   'P 1'
#
loop_
_entity.id
_entity.type
_entity.pdbx_description
1 polymer ?
#
loop_
_entity_poly.entity_id
_entity_poly.type
_entity_poly.pdbx_seq_one_letter_code
_entity_poly.pdbx_strand_id
1 'polypeptide(L)'
;MPERYWKVILILPVGEDDLQRITSDTRIIAVDMPNTQQANAQPWYDYRTSVDEIEAATGLDFFNALPVGLQDSLEVGVDAGAVH
;
A
#
# COMPACT_ATOMS: atom_id res chain seq x y z
N MET A 1 13.32 18.09 -6.85
CA MET A 1 11.92 17.78 -6.47
C MET A 1 11.69 16.30 -6.70
N PRO A 2 11.02 15.56 -5.80
CA PRO A 2 10.70 14.16 -6.05
C PRO A 2 9.81 14.06 -7.30
N GLU A 3 10.06 13.08 -8.15
CA GLU A 3 9.27 12.89 -9.39
C GLU A 3 7.90 12.27 -9.11
N ARG A 4 7.74 11.62 -7.95
CA ARG A 4 6.54 10.89 -7.55
C ARG A 4 6.30 11.01 -6.04
N TYR A 5 5.05 10.88 -5.63
CA TYR A 5 4.63 10.77 -4.24
C TYR A 5 3.86 9.48 -4.05
N TRP A 6 4.27 8.70 -3.06
CA TRP A 6 3.63 7.44 -2.72
C TRP A 6 3.05 7.47 -1.31
N LYS A 7 2.09 6.57 -1.05
CA LYS A 7 1.55 6.33 0.28
C LYS A 7 1.12 4.88 0.41
N VAL A 8 1.48 4.24 1.51
CA VAL A 8 1.05 2.89 1.90
C VAL A 8 0.17 3.00 3.14
N ILE A 9 -0.99 2.36 3.12
CA ILE A 9 -1.99 2.39 4.19
C ILE A 9 -2.41 0.97 4.51
N LEU A 10 -2.19 0.53 5.74
CA LEU A 10 -2.71 -0.74 6.27
C LEU A 10 -3.95 -0.45 7.13
N ILE A 11 -5.06 -1.14 6.87
CA ILE A 11 -6.34 -0.87 7.51
C ILE A 11 -6.65 -1.96 8.53
N LEU A 12 -6.80 -1.57 9.79
CA LEU A 12 -7.22 -2.45 10.89
C LEU A 12 -8.45 -1.89 11.60
N PRO A 13 -9.37 -2.75 12.05
CA PRO A 13 -10.35 -2.38 13.06
C PRO A 13 -9.66 -1.87 14.32
N VAL A 14 -10.32 -0.99 15.08
CA VAL A 14 -9.83 -0.52 16.37
C VAL A 14 -9.70 -1.70 17.34
N GLY A 15 -8.56 -1.79 18.02
CA GLY A 15 -8.26 -2.83 18.99
C GLY A 15 -6.85 -2.64 19.57
N GLU A 16 -6.43 -3.61 20.37
CA GLU A 16 -5.08 -3.69 20.93
C GLU A 16 -4.24 -4.73 20.14
N ASP A 17 -2.94 -4.80 20.41
CA ASP A 17 -2.03 -5.82 19.85
C ASP A 17 -2.02 -5.88 18.30
N ASP A 18 -1.90 -4.71 17.64
CA ASP A 18 -2.03 -4.53 16.18
C ASP A 18 -1.30 -5.58 15.33
N LEU A 19 -0.06 -5.91 15.67
CA LEU A 19 0.74 -6.90 14.93
C LEU A 19 0.10 -8.29 14.91
N GLN A 20 -0.61 -8.69 15.97
CA GLN A 20 -1.27 -10.01 16.05
C GLN A 20 -2.56 -10.07 15.23
N ARG A 21 -3.11 -8.91 14.87
CA ARG A 21 -4.38 -8.80 14.14
C ARG A 21 -4.18 -8.69 12.63
N ILE A 22 -2.95 -8.49 12.18
CA ILE A 22 -2.62 -8.47 10.75
C ILE A 22 -2.61 -9.91 10.24
N THR A 23 -3.51 -10.19 9.31
CA THR A 23 -3.60 -11.44 8.56
C THR A 23 -3.42 -11.17 7.06
N SER A 24 -3.33 -12.23 6.23
CA SER A 24 -3.27 -12.11 4.77
C SER A 24 -4.49 -11.41 4.15
N ASP A 25 -5.60 -11.32 4.88
CA ASP A 25 -6.84 -10.67 4.43
C ASP A 25 -6.88 -9.18 4.84
N THR A 26 -5.84 -8.68 5.50
CA THR A 26 -5.76 -7.27 5.93
C THR A 26 -5.71 -6.37 4.70
N ARG A 27 -6.67 -5.46 4.60
CA ARG A 27 -6.73 -4.54 3.46
C ARG A 27 -5.54 -3.56 3.51
N ILE A 28 -4.80 -3.51 2.41
CA ILE A 28 -3.75 -2.53 2.17
C ILE A 28 -4.14 -1.68 0.97
N ILE A 29 -3.89 -0.37 1.06
CA ILE A 29 -4.03 0.57 -0.05
C ILE A 29 -2.66 1.22 -0.26
N ALA A 30 -2.02 0.87 -1.38
CA ALA A 30 -0.81 1.52 -1.87
C ALA A 30 -1.16 2.40 -3.08
N VAL A 31 -0.63 3.63 -3.09
CA VAL A 31 -0.77 4.57 -4.19
C VAL A 31 0.57 5.18 -4.55
N ASP A 32 0.80 5.39 -5.85
CA ASP A 32 2.00 6.05 -6.37
C ASP A 32 1.65 7.02 -7.49
N MET A 33 1.74 8.31 -7.18
CA MET A 33 1.24 9.40 -8.01
C MET A 33 2.39 10.25 -8.57
N PRO A 34 2.38 10.60 -9.88
CA PRO A 34 3.38 11.50 -10.43
C PRO A 34 3.28 12.89 -9.80
N ASN A 35 4.41 13.51 -9.47
CA ASN A 35 4.47 14.88 -8.97
C ASN A 35 4.37 15.89 -10.12
N THR A 36 3.23 15.90 -10.79
CA THR A 36 2.93 16.77 -11.93
C THR A 36 1.55 17.37 -11.77
N GLN A 37 1.31 18.53 -12.42
CA GLN A 37 0.00 19.18 -12.34
C GLN A 37 -1.11 18.31 -12.93
N GLN A 38 -0.79 17.48 -13.92
CA GLN A 38 -1.72 16.57 -14.59
C GLN A 38 -2.21 15.44 -13.68
N ALA A 39 -1.55 15.20 -12.54
CA ALA A 39 -1.98 14.16 -11.61
C ALA A 39 -3.41 14.40 -11.08
N ASN A 40 -3.86 15.66 -11.03
CA ASN A 40 -5.21 16.03 -10.62
C ASN A 40 -6.30 15.69 -11.65
N ALA A 41 -5.93 15.25 -12.86
CA ALA A 41 -6.88 14.92 -13.92
C ALA A 41 -7.57 13.56 -13.69
N GLN A 42 -6.98 12.70 -12.86
CA GLN A 42 -7.55 11.41 -12.48
C GLN A 42 -7.82 11.37 -10.97
N PRO A 43 -8.86 10.66 -10.54
CA PRO A 43 -9.08 10.39 -9.12
C PRO A 43 -7.89 9.62 -8.52
N TRP A 44 -7.65 9.82 -7.22
CA TRP A 44 -6.49 9.23 -6.53
C TRP A 44 -6.42 7.69 -6.65
N TYR A 45 -7.58 7.03 -6.74
CA TYR A 45 -7.67 5.57 -6.81
C TYR A 45 -7.21 5.01 -8.16
N ASP A 46 -7.02 5.83 -9.19
CA ASP A 46 -6.42 5.38 -10.44
C ASP A 46 -4.89 5.23 -10.36
N TYR A 47 -4.30 5.71 -9.26
CA TYR A 47 -2.87 5.56 -8.95
C TYR A 47 -2.59 4.43 -7.96
N ARG A 48 -3.56 3.54 -7.72
CA ARG A 48 -3.35 2.34 -6.90
C ARG A 48 -2.30 1.43 -7.55
N THR A 49 -1.44 0.89 -6.72
CA THR A 49 -0.28 0.05 -7.08
C THR A 49 -0.12 -0.98 -5.97
N SER A 50 0.80 -1.94 -6.12
CA SER A 50 1.15 -2.84 -5.03
C SER A 50 2.20 -2.21 -4.11
N VAL A 51 2.43 -2.81 -2.93
CA VAL A 51 3.52 -2.36 -2.05
C VAL A 51 4.86 -2.75 -2.66
N ASP A 52 4.94 -3.95 -3.26
CA ASP A 52 6.13 -4.42 -4.01
C ASP A 52 6.60 -3.41 -5.05
N GLU A 53 5.68 -2.77 -5.79
CA GLU A 53 6.03 -1.78 -6.81
C GLU A 53 6.66 -0.51 -6.18
N ILE A 54 6.21 -0.11 -4.99
CA ILE A 54 6.80 1.03 -4.26
C ILE A 54 8.16 0.64 -3.69
N GLU A 55 8.32 -0.57 -3.15
CA GLU A 55 9.61 -1.08 -2.67
C GLU A 55 10.63 -1.16 -3.78
N ALA A 56 10.25 -1.71 -4.94
CA ALA A 56 11.10 -1.77 -6.11
C ALA A 56 11.56 -0.37 -6.57
N ALA A 57 10.70 0.65 -6.45
CA ALA A 57 11.02 2.02 -6.82
C ALA A 57 11.87 2.77 -5.77
N THR A 58 11.80 2.39 -4.50
CA THR A 58 12.38 3.16 -3.38
C THR A 58 13.55 2.48 -2.69
N GLY A 59 13.66 1.16 -2.79
CA GLY A 59 14.60 0.33 -2.03
C GLY A 59 14.23 0.20 -0.54
N LEU A 60 13.00 0.53 -0.16
CA LEU A 60 12.46 0.34 1.18
C LEU A 60 11.91 -1.09 1.35
N ASP A 61 11.68 -1.44 2.62
CA ASP A 61 11.13 -2.72 3.08
C ASP A 61 10.03 -2.37 4.11
N PHE A 62 8.79 -2.35 3.66
CA PHE A 62 7.60 -2.09 4.46
C PHE A 62 7.19 -3.35 5.21
N PHE A 63 6.39 -3.17 6.26
CA PHE A 63 5.87 -4.28 7.08
C PHE A 63 6.91 -5.32 7.54
N ASN A 64 8.19 -4.97 7.58
CA ASN A 64 9.30 -5.86 7.91
C ASN A 64 9.31 -6.44 9.33
N ALA A 65 8.41 -5.96 10.18
CA ALA A 65 8.11 -6.55 11.49
C ALA A 65 7.21 -7.80 11.40
N LEU A 66 6.59 -8.07 10.25
CA LEU A 66 5.75 -9.24 9.99
C LEU A 66 6.60 -10.43 9.51
N PRO A 67 6.11 -11.68 9.62
CA PRO A 67 6.73 -12.82 8.96
C PRO A 67 6.77 -12.65 7.43
N VAL A 68 7.84 -13.08 6.77
CA VAL A 68 8.04 -12.94 5.31
C VAL A 68 6.86 -13.46 4.49
N GLY A 69 6.33 -14.65 4.80
CA GLY A 69 5.18 -15.18 4.04
C GLY A 69 3.90 -14.35 4.19
N LEU A 70 3.79 -13.55 5.25
CA LEU A 70 2.70 -12.61 5.44
C LEU A 70 2.94 -11.32 4.65
N GLN A 71 4.19 -10.83 4.58
CA GLN A 71 4.59 -9.72 3.70
C GLN A 71 4.28 -10.08 2.24
N ASP A 72 4.77 -11.23 1.75
CA ASP A 72 4.55 -11.74 0.39
C ASP A 72 3.06 -11.76 0.00
N SER A 73 2.18 -12.10 0.95
CA SER A 73 0.73 -12.17 0.73
C SER A 73 0.07 -10.79 0.68
N LEU A 74 0.61 -9.84 1.45
CA LEU A 74 0.06 -8.50 1.64
C LEU A 74 0.56 -7.51 0.58
N GLU A 75 1.79 -7.67 0.12
CA GLU A 75 2.52 -6.65 -0.64
C GLU A 75 2.36 -6.78 -2.16
N VAL A 76 2.01 -7.98 -2.64
CA VAL A 76 1.80 -8.30 -4.06
C VAL A 76 0.50 -7.73 -4.65
N GLY A 77 -0.50 -7.50 -3.80
CA GLY A 77 -1.85 -7.14 -4.23
C GLY A 77 -2.06 -5.65 -4.51
N VAL A 78 -2.87 -5.33 -5.52
CA VAL A 78 -3.41 -3.98 -5.72
C VAL A 78 -4.82 -3.92 -5.16
N ASP A 79 -5.11 -2.93 -4.29
CA ASP A 79 -6.45 -2.74 -3.72
C ASP A 79 -7.52 -2.62 -4.81
N ALA A 80 -8.55 -3.46 -4.77
CA ALA A 80 -9.65 -3.41 -5.74
C ALA A 80 -10.69 -2.31 -5.43
N GLY A 81 -10.57 -1.62 -4.28
CA GLY A 81 -11.54 -0.64 -3.82
C GLY A 81 -12.57 -1.28 -2.89
N ALA A 82 -13.54 -0.48 -2.41
CA ALA A 82 -14.61 -1.03 -1.60
C ALA A 82 -15.48 -1.97 -2.45
N VAL A 83 -15.59 -3.23 -2.04
CA VAL A 83 -16.59 -4.15 -2.58
C VAL A 83 -17.90 -3.86 -1.86
N HIS A 84 -18.91 -3.41 -2.60
CA HIS A 84 -20.27 -3.17 -2.09
C HIS A 84 -21.11 -4.45 -2.11
#